data_AF-A0A178JAI1-F1
#
_entry.id   AF-A0A178JAI1-F1
#
_cell.length_a   1.000
_cell.length_b   1.000
_cell.length_c   1.000
_cell.angle_alpha   90.00
_cell.angle_beta   90.00
_cell.angle_gamma   90.00
#
_symmetry.space_group_name_H-M   'P 1'
#
loop_
_entity.id
_entity.type
_entity.pdbx_description
1 polymer ?
#
loop_
_entity_poly.entity_id
_entity_poly.type
_entity_poly.pdbx_seq_one_letter_code
_entity_poly.pdbx_strand_id
1 'polypeptide(L)'
;MLVITGSSGFIGTHLTKSLYGKQTLLLRRGCTSQSNGNILYTNSPSELLSHRERFSKSDVIIHLAGLAHVKGAPAEAFFRANVSYPVELFKVAEKLELKRFVFISTVGVNGESTSGVPFSDCSSIEPHNEYAKSKYQAEAELQALSEKSKVELVIVRPPLVYGANAPGNFRRLTKLISTFGITPFGLIKNARSFVAVENLCSLIKVCAEHSAATGHIFYPSDQDALSTKDFASNIAKGLGRKVVHLPIPILCLRLIGYLLGKKTMINQLVRDLEVDSSSASRLLGWTAPLSTSQAMCSLKEKYDDTSD
;
A
#
# COMPACT_ATOMS: atom_id res chain seq x y z
N MET A 1 0.69 -9.94 20.43
CA MET A 1 1.63 -8.89 19.96
C MET A 1 1.53 -8.71 18.45
N LEU A 2 1.85 -7.53 17.91
CA LEU A 2 1.94 -7.29 16.45
C LEU A 2 3.40 -7.29 15.98
N VAL A 3 3.74 -8.18 15.05
CA VAL A 3 5.08 -8.32 14.46
C VAL A 3 5.08 -7.65 13.09
N ILE A 4 5.92 -6.63 12.87
CA ILE A 4 5.82 -5.76 11.69
C ILE A 4 7.10 -5.83 10.88
N THR A 5 7.02 -6.27 9.62
CA THR A 5 8.12 -6.07 8.65
C THR A 5 7.92 -4.76 7.90
N GLY A 6 8.99 -4.18 7.36
CA GLY A 6 8.89 -2.93 6.59
C GLY A 6 8.55 -1.70 7.44
N SER A 7 8.80 -1.76 8.76
CA SER A 7 8.49 -0.69 9.72
C SER A 7 9.16 0.66 9.41
N SER A 8 10.26 0.65 8.65
CA SER A 8 10.99 1.86 8.24
C SER A 8 10.49 2.46 6.91
N GLY A 9 9.59 1.78 6.21
CA GLY A 9 8.96 2.29 5.00
C GLY A 9 7.82 3.25 5.29
N PHE A 10 7.31 3.92 4.24
CA PHE A 10 6.24 4.93 4.35
C PHE A 10 5.01 4.46 5.14
N ILE A 11 4.44 3.31 4.79
CA ILE A 11 3.27 2.77 5.52
C ILE A 11 3.68 2.31 6.93
N GLY A 12 4.87 1.72 7.06
CA GLY A 12 5.37 1.18 8.33
C GLY A 12 5.60 2.23 9.40
N THR A 13 6.13 3.40 9.05
CA THR A 13 6.34 4.50 10.00
C THR A 13 5.00 5.08 10.48
N HIS A 14 4.01 5.21 9.60
CA HIS A 14 2.67 5.64 9.98
C HIS A 14 1.96 4.59 10.85
N LEU A 15 2.03 3.31 10.48
CA LEU A 15 1.42 2.23 11.24
C LEU A 15 2.01 2.13 12.64
N THR A 16 3.34 2.11 12.76
CA THR A 16 4.03 2.02 14.05
C THR A 16 3.72 3.22 14.96
N LYS A 17 3.65 4.44 14.41
CA LYS A 17 3.19 5.62 15.16
C LYS A 17 1.75 5.45 15.67
N SER A 18 0.86 4.89 14.86
CA SER A 18 -0.55 4.64 15.23
C SER A 18 -0.75 3.50 16.24
N LEU A 19 0.31 2.75 16.54
CA LEU A 19 0.33 1.63 17.50
C LEU A 19 1.06 1.99 18.79
N TYR A 20 1.29 3.28 19.06
CA TYR A 20 1.91 3.73 20.31
C TYR A 20 1.17 3.18 21.54
N GLY A 21 1.92 2.61 22.48
CA GLY A 21 1.37 1.94 23.67
C GLY A 21 0.93 0.49 23.46
N LYS A 22 0.86 -0.02 22.22
CA LYS A 22 0.63 -1.46 21.96
C LYS A 22 1.95 -2.24 21.93
N GLN A 23 1.90 -3.49 22.36
CA GLN A 23 3.04 -4.40 22.27
C GLN A 23 3.31 -4.73 20.79
N THR A 24 4.47 -4.28 20.29
CA THR A 24 4.91 -4.47 18.91
C THR A 24 6.29 -5.13 18.88
N LEU A 25 6.61 -5.81 17.80
CA LEU A 25 7.96 -6.28 17.45
C LEU A 25 8.26 -5.86 16.01
N LEU A 26 9.29 -5.05 15.82
CA LEU A 26 9.68 -4.52 14.50
C LEU A 26 10.81 -5.37 13.92
N LEU A 27 10.55 -6.01 12.80
CA LEU A 27 11.54 -6.79 12.06
C LEU A 27 12.23 -5.89 11.04
N ARG A 28 13.55 -5.73 11.18
CA ARG A 28 14.38 -4.90 10.30
C ARG A 28 15.52 -5.71 9.71
N ARG A 29 15.92 -5.39 8.48
CA ARG A 29 17.12 -5.98 7.85
C ARG A 29 18.38 -5.36 8.43
N GLY A 30 19.43 -6.16 8.63
CA GLY A 30 20.75 -5.69 9.06
C GLY A 30 21.36 -6.51 10.19
N CYS A 31 22.64 -6.25 10.46
CA CYS A 31 23.40 -6.79 11.59
C CYS A 31 23.81 -5.64 12.51
N THR A 32 22.90 -5.14 13.34
CA THR A 32 23.32 -4.39 14.53
C THR A 32 23.19 -5.33 15.72
N SER A 33 24.27 -5.49 16.48
CA SER A 33 24.40 -6.39 17.63
C SER A 33 23.48 -6.07 18.81
N GLN A 34 22.68 -5.00 18.72
CA GLN A 34 21.72 -4.60 19.75
C GLN A 34 20.30 -4.66 19.19
N SER A 35 19.60 -5.74 19.54
CA SER A 35 18.13 -5.72 19.55
C SER A 35 17.70 -4.77 20.67
N ASN A 36 17.35 -3.54 20.32
CA ASN A 36 16.88 -2.56 21.31
C ASN A 36 15.37 -2.70 21.49
N GLY A 37 14.96 -3.16 22.68
CA GLY A 37 13.56 -3.24 23.09
C GLY A 37 12.69 -4.03 22.12
N ASN A 38 11.84 -3.31 21.38
CA ASN A 38 10.87 -3.87 20.45
C ASN A 38 11.41 -4.05 19.02
N ILE A 39 12.71 -3.90 18.76
CA ILE A 39 13.30 -4.11 17.42
C ILE A 39 14.11 -5.41 17.40
N LEU A 40 13.85 -6.24 16.39
CA LEU A 40 14.66 -7.42 16.08
C LEU A 40 15.24 -7.28 14.67
N TYR A 41 16.56 -7.36 14.59
CA TYR A 41 17.29 -7.34 13.33
C TYR A 41 17.44 -8.76 12.81
N THR A 42 17.09 -8.97 11.54
CA THR A 42 17.15 -10.28 10.91
C THR A 42 17.45 -10.16 9.42
N ASN A 43 18.31 -11.05 8.92
CA ASN A 43 18.62 -11.14 7.49
C ASN A 43 17.79 -12.24 6.80
N SER A 44 17.21 -13.15 7.58
CA SER A 44 16.44 -14.30 7.09
C SER A 44 15.28 -14.61 8.03
N PRO A 45 14.03 -14.77 7.55
CA PRO A 45 12.89 -15.11 8.39
C PRO A 45 13.13 -16.29 9.33
N SER A 46 13.88 -17.31 8.88
CA SER A 46 14.25 -18.49 9.68
C SER A 46 14.97 -18.17 11.00
N GLU A 47 15.67 -17.05 11.10
CA GLU A 47 16.34 -16.60 12.34
C GLU A 47 15.33 -16.30 13.47
N LEU A 48 14.05 -16.04 13.16
CA LEU A 48 13.04 -15.82 14.19
C LEU A 48 12.78 -17.07 15.05
N LEU A 49 13.10 -18.26 14.54
CA LEU A 49 12.93 -19.53 15.28
C LEU A 49 13.86 -19.64 16.49
N SER A 50 15.03 -18.98 16.47
CA SER A 50 15.93 -18.93 17.63
C SER A 50 15.41 -18.01 18.74
N HIS A 51 14.42 -17.17 18.42
CA HIS A 51 13.76 -16.24 19.33
C HIS A 51 12.32 -16.66 19.64
N ARG A 52 11.99 -17.96 19.53
CA ARG A 52 10.62 -18.47 19.66
C ARG A 52 9.94 -18.05 20.96
N GLU A 53 10.71 -17.87 22.04
CA GLU A 53 10.26 -17.46 23.37
C GLU A 53 9.66 -16.05 23.40
N ARG A 54 9.98 -15.22 22.40
CA ARG A 54 9.41 -13.87 22.23
C ARG A 54 8.02 -13.88 21.63
N PHE A 55 7.58 -15.02 21.09
CA PHE A 55 6.32 -15.14 20.35
C PHE A 55 5.30 -15.95 21.12
N SER A 56 4.04 -15.60 20.91
CA SER A 56 2.87 -16.32 21.42
C SER A 56 1.96 -16.73 20.27
N LYS A 57 1.12 -17.75 20.50
CA LYS A 57 0.14 -18.21 19.50
C LYS A 57 -0.89 -17.14 19.13
N SER A 58 -1.02 -16.07 19.93
CA SER A 58 -1.94 -14.96 19.67
C SER A 58 -1.34 -13.88 18.76
N ASP A 59 -0.06 -13.99 18.40
CA ASP A 59 0.63 -12.93 17.67
C ASP A 59 0.26 -12.90 16.20
N VAL A 60 0.34 -11.71 15.62
CA VAL A 60 -0.03 -11.44 14.24
C VAL A 60 1.16 -10.80 13.52
N ILE A 61 1.54 -11.36 12.36
CA ILE A 61 2.51 -10.74 11.46
C ILE A 61 1.77 -9.77 10.53
N ILE A 62 2.27 -8.55 10.42
CA ILE A 62 1.87 -7.56 9.43
C ILE A 62 3.07 -7.34 8.50
N HIS A 63 2.96 -7.89 7.29
CA HIS A 63 4.03 -7.86 6.31
C HIS A 63 3.89 -6.67 5.35
N LEU A 64 4.60 -5.56 5.67
CA LEU A 64 4.65 -4.35 4.83
C LEU A 64 5.90 -4.29 3.93
N ALA A 65 6.90 -5.14 4.20
CA ALA A 65 8.12 -5.14 3.42
C ALA A 65 7.84 -5.55 1.96
N GLY A 66 8.55 -4.91 1.04
CA GLY A 66 8.49 -5.24 -0.37
C GLY A 66 9.31 -4.28 -1.19
N LEU A 67 9.82 -4.77 -2.31
CA LEU A 67 10.46 -3.96 -3.33
C LEU A 67 9.37 -3.34 -4.21
N ALA A 68 9.20 -2.03 -4.10
CA ALA A 68 8.28 -1.24 -4.92
C ALA A 68 9.02 -0.03 -5.49
N HIS A 69 8.54 0.49 -6.63
CA HIS A 69 9.03 1.74 -7.24
C HIS A 69 10.51 1.76 -7.67
N VAL A 70 11.18 0.61 -7.79
CA VAL A 70 12.55 0.52 -8.32
C VAL A 70 12.51 0.23 -9.82
N LYS A 71 12.90 1.22 -10.63
CA LYS A 71 13.03 1.06 -12.08
C LYS A 71 14.27 0.21 -12.40
N GLY A 72 14.12 -0.77 -13.29
CA GLY A 72 15.24 -1.59 -13.76
C GLY A 72 15.77 -2.62 -12.75
N ALA A 73 15.06 -2.84 -11.63
CA ALA A 73 15.39 -3.97 -10.77
C ALA A 73 15.19 -5.29 -11.55
N PRO A 74 16.13 -6.25 -11.46
CA PRO A 74 15.98 -7.54 -12.11
C PRO A 74 14.78 -8.29 -11.52
N ALA A 75 14.14 -9.14 -12.34
CA ALA A 75 13.00 -9.95 -11.91
C ALA A 75 13.32 -10.77 -10.65
N GLU A 76 14.56 -11.23 -10.51
CA GLU A 76 15.04 -11.97 -9.34
C GLU A 76 15.04 -11.14 -8.05
N ALA A 77 15.31 -9.84 -8.12
CA ALA A 77 15.21 -8.96 -6.95
C ALA A 77 13.76 -8.82 -6.49
N PHE A 78 12.81 -8.73 -7.43
CA PHE A 78 11.38 -8.76 -7.10
C PHE A 78 10.97 -10.11 -6.53
N PHE A 79 11.36 -11.22 -7.15
CA PHE A 79 11.06 -12.56 -6.66
C PHE A 79 11.57 -12.76 -5.24
N ARG A 80 12.84 -12.45 -4.97
CA ARG A 80 13.44 -12.60 -3.63
C ARG A 80 12.71 -11.77 -2.58
N ALA A 81 12.46 -10.49 -2.87
CA ALA A 81 11.91 -9.56 -1.89
C ALA A 81 10.39 -9.70 -1.70
N ASN A 82 9.65 -9.96 -2.77
CA ASN A 82 8.19 -9.91 -2.77
C ASN A 82 7.53 -11.29 -2.75
N VAL A 83 8.22 -12.36 -3.15
CA VAL A 83 7.70 -13.74 -3.19
C VAL A 83 8.37 -14.61 -2.14
N SER A 84 9.67 -14.89 -2.31
CA SER A 84 10.40 -15.84 -1.47
C SER A 84 10.40 -15.43 0.01
N TYR A 85 10.66 -14.15 0.31
CA TYR A 85 10.73 -13.67 1.69
C TYR A 85 9.39 -13.79 2.44
N PRO A 86 8.24 -13.27 1.94
CA PRO A 86 6.97 -13.44 2.64
C PRO A 86 6.53 -14.90 2.76
N VAL A 87 6.83 -15.74 1.75
CA VAL A 87 6.53 -17.18 1.79
C VAL A 87 7.34 -17.89 2.87
N GLU A 88 8.64 -17.60 3.00
CA GLU A 88 9.46 -18.12 4.08
C GLU A 88 8.98 -17.62 5.45
N LEU A 89 8.63 -16.33 5.54
CA LEU A 89 8.11 -15.73 6.77
C LEU A 89 6.79 -16.37 7.21
N PHE A 90 5.91 -16.70 6.26
CA PHE A 90 4.68 -17.44 6.56
C PHE A 90 4.99 -18.81 7.14
N LYS A 91 5.89 -19.59 6.51
CA LYS A 91 6.32 -20.91 7.02
C LYS A 91 6.93 -20.83 8.43
N VAL A 92 7.63 -19.74 8.74
CA VAL A 92 8.13 -19.48 10.09
C VAL A 92 7.00 -19.17 11.06
N ALA A 93 6.00 -18.38 10.64
CA ALA A 93 4.80 -18.13 11.42
C ALA A 93 4.06 -19.44 11.75
N GLU A 94 4.01 -20.40 10.83
CA GLU A 94 3.43 -21.73 11.07
C GLU A 94 4.19 -22.50 12.15
N LYS A 95 5.52 -22.53 12.07
CA LYS A 95 6.38 -23.21 13.06
C LYS A 95 6.31 -22.57 14.45
N LEU A 96 6.06 -21.26 14.50
CA LEU A 96 5.85 -20.52 15.75
C LEU A 96 4.38 -20.58 16.22
N GLU A 97 3.50 -21.21 15.45
CA GLU A 97 2.05 -21.33 15.71
C GLU A 97 1.37 -19.97 15.90
N LEU A 98 1.77 -18.97 15.12
CA LEU A 98 1.19 -17.63 15.21
C LEU A 98 -0.26 -17.63 14.72
N LYS A 99 -1.04 -16.64 15.18
CA LYS A 99 -2.46 -16.57 14.86
C LYS A 99 -2.69 -16.25 13.38
N ARG A 100 -2.03 -15.19 12.89
CA ARG A 100 -2.40 -14.56 11.62
C ARG A 100 -1.23 -13.91 10.90
N PHE A 101 -1.34 -13.90 9.58
CA PHE A 101 -0.46 -13.22 8.65
C PHE A 101 -1.26 -12.25 7.79
N VAL A 102 -1.02 -10.95 7.96
CA VAL A 102 -1.60 -9.88 7.15
C VAL A 102 -0.59 -9.48 6.08
N PHE A 103 -0.90 -9.76 4.81
CA PHE A 103 -0.06 -9.45 3.66
C PHE A 103 -0.55 -8.21 2.92
N ILE A 104 0.30 -7.19 2.78
CA ILE A 104 -0.04 -6.01 1.98
C ILE A 104 0.40 -6.22 0.54
N SER A 105 -0.58 -6.35 -0.34
CA SER A 105 -0.44 -6.51 -1.78
C SER A 105 -0.67 -5.17 -2.51
N THR A 106 -1.30 -5.19 -3.68
CA THR A 106 -1.59 -4.02 -4.50
C THR A 106 -2.80 -4.27 -5.39
N VAL A 107 -3.61 -3.24 -5.66
CA VAL A 107 -4.68 -3.31 -6.68
C VAL A 107 -4.12 -3.64 -8.07
N GLY A 108 -2.84 -3.37 -8.33
CA GLY A 108 -2.20 -3.68 -9.61
C GLY A 108 -2.21 -5.17 -9.97
N VAL A 109 -2.49 -6.06 -9.01
CA VAL A 109 -2.76 -7.48 -9.26
C VAL A 109 -4.00 -7.66 -10.15
N ASN A 110 -5.02 -6.85 -9.96
CA ASN A 110 -6.25 -6.89 -10.77
C ASN A 110 -6.10 -6.23 -12.14
N GLY A 111 -5.21 -5.24 -12.28
CA GLY A 111 -4.89 -4.59 -13.55
C GLY A 111 -4.57 -3.10 -13.45
N GLU A 112 -4.43 -2.45 -14.61
CA GLU A 112 -4.10 -1.01 -14.70
C GLU A 112 -5.30 -0.08 -14.59
N SER A 113 -6.49 -0.57 -14.91
CA SER A 113 -7.67 0.26 -15.04
C SER A 113 -8.97 -0.51 -14.95
N THR A 114 -10.02 0.17 -14.49
CA THR A 114 -11.40 -0.31 -14.53
C THR A 114 -12.14 0.20 -15.77
N SER A 115 -13.34 -0.34 -16.03
CA SER A 115 -14.22 0.12 -17.10
C SER A 115 -15.69 0.00 -16.65
N GLY A 116 -16.11 0.95 -15.82
CA GLY A 116 -17.47 1.02 -15.26
C GLY A 116 -17.76 0.07 -14.10
N VAL A 117 -16.88 -0.89 -13.83
CA VAL A 117 -16.97 -1.82 -12.68
C VAL A 117 -15.71 -1.69 -11.83
N PRO A 118 -15.83 -1.29 -10.54
CA PRO A 118 -14.72 -1.27 -9.60
C PRO A 118 -14.12 -2.66 -9.36
N PHE A 119 -12.82 -2.73 -9.05
CA PHE A 119 -12.21 -3.99 -8.65
C PHE A 119 -12.66 -4.44 -7.26
N SER A 120 -13.00 -5.72 -7.17
CA SER A 120 -13.48 -6.42 -5.97
C SER A 120 -12.79 -7.77 -5.82
N ASP A 121 -13.13 -8.51 -4.77
CA ASP A 121 -12.66 -9.88 -4.52
C ASP A 121 -13.11 -10.89 -5.58
N CYS A 122 -14.13 -10.58 -6.38
CA CYS A 122 -14.56 -11.39 -7.54
C CYS A 122 -13.92 -10.97 -8.87
N SER A 123 -13.10 -9.92 -8.88
CA SER A 123 -12.51 -9.41 -10.12
C SER A 123 -11.40 -10.30 -10.66
N SER A 124 -11.24 -10.31 -11.98
CA SER A 124 -10.16 -11.03 -12.65
C SER A 124 -8.78 -10.52 -12.21
N ILE A 125 -7.79 -11.39 -12.38
CA ILE A 125 -6.38 -11.12 -12.07
C ILE A 125 -5.62 -10.90 -13.38
N GLU A 126 -5.09 -9.69 -13.57
CA GLU A 126 -4.36 -9.30 -14.77
C GLU A 126 -3.16 -8.39 -14.43
N PRO A 127 -2.13 -8.91 -13.74
CA PRO A 127 -1.00 -8.10 -13.28
C PRO A 127 -0.20 -7.55 -14.47
N HIS A 128 -0.09 -6.22 -14.54
CA HIS A 128 0.41 -5.52 -15.73
C HIS A 128 1.91 -5.20 -15.72
N ASN A 129 2.60 -5.42 -14.60
CA ASN A 129 4.03 -5.13 -14.46
C ASN A 129 4.71 -6.11 -13.50
N GLU A 130 6.04 -6.15 -13.50
CA GLU A 130 6.84 -7.09 -12.69
C GLU A 130 6.58 -6.97 -11.18
N TYR A 131 6.32 -5.76 -10.68
CA TYR A 131 5.94 -5.58 -9.28
C TYR A 131 4.58 -6.24 -9.00
N ALA A 132 3.55 -5.96 -9.79
CA ALA A 132 2.22 -6.57 -9.64
C ALA A 132 2.26 -8.09 -9.80
N LYS A 133 3.02 -8.61 -10.78
CA LYS A 133 3.23 -10.06 -10.97
C LYS A 133 3.87 -10.69 -9.74
N SER A 134 4.92 -10.08 -9.19
CA SER A 134 5.57 -10.59 -7.99
C SER A 134 4.64 -10.59 -6.77
N LYS A 135 3.77 -9.57 -6.62
CA LYS A 135 2.79 -9.54 -5.53
C LYS A 135 1.71 -10.60 -5.70
N TYR A 136 1.24 -10.83 -6.93
CA TYR A 136 0.29 -11.90 -7.23
C TYR A 136 0.88 -13.30 -6.99
N GLN A 137 2.11 -13.56 -7.44
CA GLN A 137 2.80 -14.82 -7.18
C GLN A 137 2.88 -15.12 -5.68
N ALA A 138 3.22 -14.10 -4.87
CA ALA A 138 3.23 -14.23 -3.43
C ALA A 138 1.84 -14.51 -2.84
N GLU A 139 0.79 -13.83 -3.31
CA GLU A 139 -0.58 -14.13 -2.88
C GLU A 139 -0.96 -15.58 -3.16
N ALA A 140 -0.71 -16.08 -4.37
CA ALA A 140 -1.04 -17.44 -4.75
C ALA A 140 -0.30 -18.48 -3.88
N GLU A 141 1.00 -18.28 -3.64
CA GLU A 141 1.78 -19.17 -2.76
C GLU A 141 1.31 -19.11 -1.30
N LEU A 142 1.04 -17.91 -0.78
CA LEU A 142 0.53 -17.72 0.58
C LEU A 142 -0.85 -18.34 0.77
N GLN A 143 -1.74 -18.19 -0.22
CA GLN A 143 -3.07 -18.80 -0.21
C GLN A 143 -2.96 -20.32 -0.17
N ALA A 144 -2.17 -20.92 -1.06
CA ALA A 144 -1.96 -22.36 -1.10
C ALA A 144 -1.34 -22.93 0.19
N LEU A 145 -0.46 -22.16 0.86
CA LEU A 145 0.05 -22.52 2.19
C LEU A 145 -1.04 -22.40 3.26
N SER A 146 -1.81 -21.32 3.25
CA SER A 146 -2.84 -21.05 4.25
C SER A 146 -3.97 -22.11 4.26
N GLU A 147 -4.31 -22.69 3.11
CA GLU A 147 -5.28 -23.80 3.00
C GLU A 147 -4.90 -25.02 3.84
N LYS A 148 -3.60 -25.22 4.08
CA LYS A 148 -3.04 -26.35 4.83
C LYS A 148 -2.54 -25.95 6.22
N SER A 149 -2.77 -24.69 6.60
CA SER A 149 -2.22 -24.08 7.81
C SER A 149 -3.31 -23.73 8.82
N LYS A 150 -2.90 -23.60 10.09
CA LYS A 150 -3.71 -22.94 11.11
C LYS A 150 -3.47 -21.43 11.16
N VAL A 151 -2.42 -20.94 10.51
CA VAL A 151 -2.12 -19.51 10.43
C VAL A 151 -3.12 -18.87 9.48
N GLU A 152 -3.93 -17.96 10.01
CA GLU A 152 -4.90 -17.21 9.24
C GLU A 152 -4.20 -16.30 8.23
N LEU A 153 -4.66 -16.26 6.98
CA LEU A 153 -4.16 -15.31 5.97
C LEU A 153 -5.19 -14.21 5.74
N VAL A 154 -4.73 -12.96 5.70
CA VAL A 154 -5.51 -11.80 5.27
C VAL A 154 -4.71 -11.02 4.25
N ILE A 155 -5.30 -10.70 3.10
CA ILE A 155 -4.63 -9.93 2.04
C ILE A 155 -5.29 -8.55 1.93
N VAL A 156 -4.49 -7.50 1.78
CA VAL A 156 -4.99 -6.14 1.53
C VAL A 156 -4.40 -5.64 0.22
N ARG A 157 -5.24 -5.26 -0.75
CA ARG A 157 -4.83 -4.74 -2.07
C ARG A 157 -5.10 -3.23 -2.17
N PRO A 158 -4.24 -2.38 -1.59
CA PRO A 158 -4.43 -0.94 -1.65
C PRO A 158 -4.28 -0.41 -3.09
N PRO A 159 -5.05 0.63 -3.46
CA PRO A 159 -4.78 1.48 -4.60
C PRO A 159 -3.61 2.43 -4.28
N LEU A 160 -3.53 3.59 -4.93
CA LEU A 160 -2.48 4.57 -4.62
C LEU A 160 -2.65 5.06 -3.17
N VAL A 161 -1.68 4.70 -2.34
CA VAL A 161 -1.56 5.18 -0.96
C VAL A 161 -0.91 6.55 -0.96
N TYR A 162 -1.55 7.53 -0.33
CA TYR A 162 -1.03 8.89 -0.26
C TYR A 162 -0.96 9.42 1.18
N GLY A 163 -0.26 10.53 1.35
CA GLY A 163 -0.04 11.18 2.64
C GLY A 163 1.27 11.95 2.63
N ALA A 164 1.56 12.65 3.73
CA ALA A 164 2.82 13.35 3.88
C ALA A 164 4.01 12.40 3.69
N ASN A 165 5.01 12.79 2.92
CA ASN A 165 6.19 11.98 2.59
C ASN A 165 5.92 10.70 1.76
N ALA A 166 4.71 10.51 1.20
CA ALA A 166 4.44 9.34 0.36
C ALA A 166 5.35 9.36 -0.89
N PRO A 167 6.04 8.25 -1.22
CA PRO A 167 6.98 8.19 -2.32
C PRO A 167 6.30 8.08 -3.70
N GLY A 168 7.09 7.85 -4.75
CA GLY A 168 6.58 7.47 -6.05
C GLY A 168 5.76 8.57 -6.76
N ASN A 169 4.59 8.19 -7.26
CA ASN A 169 3.75 9.07 -8.08
C ASN A 169 3.15 10.22 -7.27
N PHE A 170 2.81 10.01 -6.00
CA PHE A 170 2.31 11.07 -5.13
C PHE A 170 3.37 12.17 -4.96
N ARG A 171 4.59 11.82 -4.55
CA ARG A 171 5.72 12.78 -4.43
C ARG A 171 5.94 13.60 -5.70
N ARG A 172 5.90 12.95 -6.87
CA ARG A 172 6.07 13.62 -8.17
C ARG A 172 4.96 14.63 -8.44
N LEU A 173 3.71 14.27 -8.13
CA LEU A 173 2.57 15.15 -8.31
C LEU A 173 2.58 16.32 -7.32
N THR A 174 2.86 16.05 -6.05
CA THR A 174 3.01 17.08 -5.01
C THR A 174 4.12 18.07 -5.37
N LYS A 175 5.27 17.58 -5.87
CA LYS A 175 6.37 18.45 -6.33
C LYS A 175 5.98 19.27 -7.56
N LEU A 176 5.26 18.69 -8.53
CA LEU A 176 4.77 19.44 -9.69
C LEU A 176 3.85 20.60 -9.26
N ILE A 177 2.91 20.31 -8.36
CA ILE A 177 1.95 21.30 -7.84
C ILE A 177 2.66 22.35 -7.00
N SER A 178 3.56 21.95 -6.11
CA SER A 178 4.29 22.90 -5.27
C SER A 178 5.20 23.77 -6.12
N THR A 179 6.02 23.21 -7.00
CA THR A 179 6.98 23.99 -7.79
C THR A 179 6.31 24.91 -8.83
N PHE A 180 5.32 24.42 -9.58
CA PHE A 180 4.81 25.14 -10.76
C PHE A 180 3.39 25.67 -10.60
N GLY A 181 2.56 25.11 -9.71
CA GLY A 181 1.16 25.50 -9.58
C GLY A 181 0.31 25.24 -10.84
N ILE A 182 0.80 24.46 -11.79
CA ILE A 182 0.13 24.18 -13.07
C ILE A 182 0.19 22.68 -13.34
N THR A 183 -0.93 22.10 -13.80
CA THR A 183 -0.99 20.69 -14.22
C THR A 183 -1.80 20.55 -15.52
N PRO A 184 -1.56 19.53 -16.35
CA PRO A 184 -2.24 19.39 -17.63
C PRO A 184 -3.56 18.59 -17.54
N PHE A 185 -4.25 18.66 -16.40
CA PHE A 185 -5.36 17.74 -16.09
C PHE A 185 -6.75 18.32 -16.33
N GLY A 186 -6.87 19.50 -16.94
CA GLY A 186 -8.12 20.27 -17.01
C GLY A 186 -9.28 19.55 -17.71
N LEU A 187 -8.98 18.67 -18.67
CA LEU A 187 -9.97 17.88 -19.42
C LEU A 187 -10.05 16.41 -18.99
N ILE A 188 -9.35 16.00 -17.94
CA ILE A 188 -9.39 14.61 -17.45
C ILE A 188 -10.63 14.44 -16.57
N LYS A 189 -11.52 13.51 -16.95
CA LYS A 189 -12.77 13.18 -16.26
C LYS A 189 -12.83 11.68 -15.94
N ASN A 190 -11.79 11.15 -15.31
CA ASN A 190 -11.73 9.77 -14.87
C ASN A 190 -12.23 9.61 -13.42
N ALA A 191 -12.40 8.38 -12.96
CA ALA A 191 -12.71 8.03 -11.59
C ALA A 191 -11.62 7.12 -11.02
N ARG A 192 -11.05 7.50 -9.88
CA ARG A 192 -9.97 6.73 -9.25
C ARG A 192 -10.16 6.65 -7.74
N SER A 193 -9.98 5.46 -7.20
CA SER A 193 -9.89 5.25 -5.76
C SER A 193 -8.48 5.56 -5.27
N PHE A 194 -8.41 6.27 -4.16
CA PHE A 194 -7.19 6.56 -3.43
C PHE A 194 -7.38 6.12 -1.98
N VAL A 195 -6.29 5.96 -1.25
CA VAL A 195 -6.38 5.71 0.19
C VAL A 195 -5.35 6.54 0.94
N ALA A 196 -5.81 7.31 1.93
CA ALA A 196 -4.89 7.97 2.87
C ALA A 196 -4.12 6.91 3.68
N VAL A 197 -2.84 7.13 3.94
CA VAL A 197 -2.02 6.18 4.71
C VAL A 197 -2.59 5.93 6.12
N GLU A 198 -3.23 6.94 6.73
CA GLU A 198 -3.96 6.82 7.99
C GLU A 198 -5.16 5.86 7.88
N ASN A 199 -5.94 5.96 6.81
CA ASN A 199 -7.07 5.08 6.53
C ASN A 199 -6.59 3.63 6.30
N LEU A 200 -5.52 3.47 5.52
CA LEU A 200 -4.91 2.15 5.33
C LEU A 200 -4.41 1.54 6.65
N CYS A 201 -3.71 2.32 7.48
CA CYS A 201 -3.24 1.86 8.79
C CYS A 201 -4.42 1.48 9.69
N SER A 202 -5.54 2.20 9.60
CA SER A 202 -6.78 1.86 10.30
C SER A 202 -7.31 0.50 9.86
N LEU A 203 -7.44 0.25 8.56
CA LEU A 203 -7.89 -1.05 8.05
C LEU A 203 -6.93 -2.18 8.45
N ILE A 204 -5.62 -1.97 8.34
CA ILE A 204 -4.62 -2.99 8.72
C ILE A 204 -4.79 -3.42 10.18
N LYS A 205 -5.06 -2.48 11.09
CA LYS A 205 -5.34 -2.79 12.50
C LYS A 205 -6.60 -3.63 12.65
N VAL A 206 -7.68 -3.29 11.96
CA VAL A 206 -8.92 -4.08 11.97
C VAL A 206 -8.67 -5.47 11.39
N CYS A 207 -7.97 -5.59 10.27
CA CYS A 207 -7.57 -6.88 9.68
C CYS A 207 -6.69 -7.73 10.60
N ALA A 208 -5.89 -7.12 11.49
CA ALA A 208 -5.08 -7.85 12.45
C ALA A 208 -5.90 -8.39 13.65
N GLU A 209 -7.00 -7.73 14.01
CA GLU A 209 -7.75 -8.00 15.25
C GLU A 209 -9.07 -8.75 15.00
N HIS A 210 -9.80 -8.40 13.93
CA HIS A 210 -11.16 -8.87 13.68
C HIS A 210 -11.20 -10.32 13.17
N SER A 211 -12.03 -11.18 13.77
CA SER A 211 -12.11 -12.61 13.41
C SER A 211 -12.59 -12.83 11.97
N ALA A 212 -13.59 -12.05 11.51
CA ALA A 212 -14.13 -12.14 10.14
C ALA A 212 -13.17 -11.67 9.03
N ALA A 213 -11.95 -11.24 9.35
CA ALA A 213 -10.96 -10.87 8.33
C ALA A 213 -10.30 -12.09 7.68
N THR A 214 -10.27 -13.23 8.38
CA THR A 214 -9.57 -14.45 7.96
C THR A 214 -10.05 -14.96 6.61
N GLY A 215 -9.11 -15.25 5.71
CA GLY A 215 -9.39 -15.79 4.37
C GLY A 215 -9.86 -14.77 3.35
N HIS A 216 -9.99 -13.48 3.71
CA HIS A 216 -10.51 -12.45 2.82
C HIS A 216 -9.41 -11.55 2.21
N ILE A 217 -9.76 -10.99 1.06
CA ILE A 217 -9.00 -9.94 0.37
C ILE A 217 -9.77 -8.63 0.52
N PHE A 218 -9.12 -7.60 1.06
CA PHE A 218 -9.73 -6.30 1.26
C PHE A 218 -9.13 -5.23 0.35
N TYR A 219 -10.00 -4.35 -0.15
CA TYR A 219 -9.67 -3.23 -1.01
C TYR A 219 -9.93 -1.94 -0.25
N PRO A 220 -8.91 -1.32 0.39
CA PRO A 220 -9.11 -0.06 1.06
C PRO A 220 -9.28 1.06 0.04
N SER A 221 -10.30 1.88 0.23
CA SER A 221 -10.44 3.16 -0.45
C SER A 221 -10.87 4.21 0.56
N ASP A 222 -10.61 5.47 0.24
CA ASP A 222 -11.41 6.56 0.78
C ASP A 222 -12.86 6.43 0.24
N GLN A 223 -13.81 7.13 0.86
CA GLN A 223 -15.23 6.99 0.54
C GLN A 223 -15.61 7.49 -0.86
N ASP A 224 -14.79 8.38 -1.46
CA ASP A 224 -15.07 9.01 -2.75
C ASP A 224 -14.05 8.61 -3.83
N ALA A 225 -14.55 8.20 -5.00
CA ALA A 225 -13.72 8.15 -6.21
C ALA A 225 -13.48 9.58 -6.72
N LEU A 226 -12.25 9.90 -7.10
CA LEU A 226 -11.85 11.23 -7.55
C LEU A 226 -11.27 11.18 -8.95
N SER A 227 -11.51 12.23 -9.72
CA SER A 227 -10.73 12.44 -10.94
C SER A 227 -9.30 12.83 -10.59
N THR A 228 -8.38 12.57 -11.53
CA THR A 228 -6.98 13.00 -11.38
C THR A 228 -6.89 14.53 -11.19
N LYS A 229 -7.79 15.28 -11.82
CA LYS A 229 -7.91 16.73 -11.63
C LYS A 229 -8.31 17.07 -10.19
N ASP A 230 -9.36 16.44 -9.67
CA ASP A 230 -9.87 16.72 -8.33
C ASP A 230 -8.90 16.27 -7.25
N PHE A 231 -8.20 15.16 -7.46
CA PHE A 231 -7.12 14.71 -6.57
C PHE A 231 -5.97 15.73 -6.54
N ALA A 232 -5.54 16.24 -7.69
CA ALA A 232 -4.51 17.29 -7.77
C ALA A 232 -4.98 18.62 -7.14
N SER A 233 -6.25 18.99 -7.30
CA SER A 233 -6.86 20.14 -6.61
C SER A 233 -6.85 19.96 -5.09
N ASN A 234 -7.19 18.76 -4.59
CA ASN A 234 -7.14 18.44 -3.16
C ASN A 234 -5.71 18.50 -2.60
N ILE A 235 -4.71 18.04 -3.35
CA ILE A 235 -3.29 18.21 -2.98
C ILE A 235 -2.93 19.69 -2.87
N ALA A 236 -3.27 20.51 -3.88
CA ALA A 236 -2.97 21.94 -3.87
C ALA A 236 -3.61 22.63 -2.65
N LYS A 237 -4.89 22.34 -2.37
CA LYS A 237 -5.59 22.82 -1.18
C LYS A 237 -4.89 22.39 0.12
N GLY A 238 -4.49 21.12 0.20
CA GLY A 238 -3.73 20.57 1.33
C GLY A 238 -2.37 21.21 1.54
N LEU A 239 -1.73 21.71 0.48
CA LEU A 239 -0.48 22.47 0.54
C LEU A 239 -0.69 23.98 0.79
N GLY A 240 -1.95 24.45 0.87
CA GLY A 240 -2.25 25.89 0.92
C GLY A 240 -1.90 26.64 -0.37
N ARG A 241 -1.84 25.95 -1.52
CA ARG A 241 -1.49 26.52 -2.83
C ARG A 241 -2.70 26.54 -3.77
N LYS A 242 -2.64 27.43 -4.76
CA LYS A 242 -3.55 27.42 -5.91
C LYS A 242 -2.95 26.56 -7.01
N VAL A 243 -3.78 25.85 -7.76
CA VAL A 243 -3.38 25.10 -8.95
C VAL A 243 -4.26 25.47 -10.13
N VAL A 244 -3.65 25.70 -11.29
CA VAL A 244 -4.34 25.89 -12.56
C VAL A 244 -4.25 24.60 -13.37
N HIS A 245 -5.39 24.08 -13.79
CA HIS A 245 -5.46 22.90 -14.64
C HIS A 245 -5.59 23.32 -16.10
N LEU A 246 -4.54 23.15 -16.90
CA LEU A 246 -4.58 23.42 -18.34
C LEU A 246 -5.52 22.42 -19.03
N PRO A 247 -6.41 22.88 -19.92
CA PRO A 247 -7.37 22.03 -20.61
C PRO A 247 -6.71 21.29 -21.79
N ILE A 248 -5.74 20.43 -21.50
CA ILE A 248 -5.01 19.67 -22.52
C ILE A 248 -5.81 18.42 -22.91
N PRO A 249 -6.12 18.21 -24.21
CA PRO A 249 -6.79 17.00 -24.66
C PRO A 249 -6.00 15.73 -24.32
N ILE A 250 -6.71 14.65 -23.95
CA ILE A 250 -6.09 13.37 -23.56
C ILE A 250 -5.20 12.82 -24.68
N LEU A 251 -5.57 13.05 -25.95
CA LEU A 251 -4.77 12.64 -27.11
C LEU A 251 -3.39 13.30 -27.11
N CYS A 252 -3.31 14.59 -26.81
CA CYS A 252 -2.04 15.32 -26.71
C CYS A 252 -1.18 14.76 -25.56
N LEU A 253 -1.78 14.46 -24.40
CA LEU A 253 -1.07 13.85 -23.28
C LEU A 253 -0.50 12.48 -23.65
N ARG A 254 -1.29 11.66 -24.35
CA ARG A 254 -0.84 10.34 -24.82
C ARG A 254 0.31 10.45 -25.81
N LEU A 255 0.25 11.42 -26.74
CA LEU A 255 1.33 11.67 -27.70
C LEU A 255 2.62 12.11 -27.01
N ILE A 256 2.55 13.08 -26.10
CA ILE A 256 3.69 13.52 -25.29
C ILE A 256 4.25 12.34 -24.47
N GLY A 257 3.36 11.54 -23.88
CA GLY A 257 3.73 10.33 -23.16
C GLY A 257 4.47 9.32 -24.03
N TYR A 258 4.04 9.12 -25.28
CA TYR A 258 4.70 8.25 -26.23
C TYR A 258 6.10 8.77 -26.59
N LEU A 259 6.22 10.05 -26.98
CA LEU A 259 7.49 10.67 -27.38
C LEU A 259 8.53 10.68 -26.24
N LEU A 260 8.08 10.84 -24.98
CA LEU A 260 8.97 10.87 -23.81
C LEU A 260 9.20 9.48 -23.17
N GLY A 261 8.71 8.40 -23.78
CA GLY A 261 8.83 7.04 -23.20
C GLY A 261 8.06 6.87 -21.88
N LYS A 262 7.02 7.68 -21.64
CA LYS A 262 6.18 7.70 -20.43
C LYS A 262 4.74 7.23 -20.70
N LYS A 263 4.52 6.43 -21.75
CA LYS A 263 3.19 5.92 -22.15
C LYS A 263 2.41 5.31 -20.99
N THR A 264 3.02 4.39 -20.24
CA THR A 264 2.38 3.71 -19.09
C THR A 264 1.95 4.69 -18.00
N MET A 265 2.80 5.65 -17.66
CA MET A 265 2.50 6.66 -16.64
C MET A 265 1.31 7.54 -17.05
N ILE A 266 1.25 7.97 -18.32
CA ILE A 266 0.12 8.78 -18.81
C ILE A 266 -1.16 7.96 -18.87
N ASN A 267 -1.11 6.71 -19.34
CA ASN A 267 -2.29 5.84 -19.37
C ASN A 267 -2.85 5.61 -17.97
N GLN A 268 -1.98 5.31 -17.00
CA GLN A 268 -2.37 5.20 -15.60
C GLN A 268 -2.91 6.51 -15.02
N LEU A 269 -2.60 7.66 -15.60
CA LEU A 269 -3.05 8.97 -15.09
C LEU A 269 -4.45 9.33 -15.61
N VAL A 270 -4.79 8.93 -16.83
CA VAL A 270 -6.03 9.35 -17.53
C VAL A 270 -7.15 8.32 -17.50
N ARG A 271 -6.86 7.06 -17.11
CA ARG A 271 -7.86 5.99 -17.02
C ARG A 271 -8.47 5.88 -15.63
N ASP A 272 -9.62 5.22 -15.57
CA ASP A 272 -10.30 4.87 -14.33
C ASP A 272 -9.53 3.78 -13.59
N LEU A 273 -9.57 3.79 -12.26
CA LEU A 273 -9.04 2.73 -11.42
C LEU A 273 -9.77 2.78 -10.07
N GLU A 274 -10.91 2.12 -10.03
CA GLU A 274 -11.79 2.10 -8.86
C GLU A 274 -11.70 0.76 -8.14
N VAL A 275 -11.94 0.78 -6.83
CA VAL A 275 -12.03 -0.43 -6.01
C VAL A 275 -13.30 -0.39 -5.17
N ASP A 276 -13.87 -1.56 -4.93
CA ASP A 276 -15.02 -1.76 -4.06
C ASP A 276 -14.55 -2.10 -2.64
N SER A 277 -14.71 -1.16 -1.71
CA SER A 277 -14.38 -1.33 -0.30
C SER A 277 -15.55 -1.87 0.56
N SER A 278 -16.70 -2.19 -0.05
CA SER A 278 -17.91 -2.64 0.66
C SER A 278 -17.69 -3.91 1.47
N SER A 279 -16.78 -4.80 1.06
CA SER A 279 -16.45 -6.01 1.81
C SER A 279 -15.86 -5.70 3.19
N ALA A 280 -15.01 -4.67 3.31
CA ALA A 280 -14.45 -4.24 4.59
C ALA A 280 -15.53 -3.67 5.52
N SER A 281 -16.50 -2.93 4.98
CA SER A 281 -17.64 -2.42 5.75
C SER A 281 -18.56 -3.56 6.20
N ARG A 282 -18.99 -4.42 5.26
CA ARG A 282 -19.92 -5.52 5.53
C ARG A 282 -19.36 -6.57 6.49
N LEU A 283 -18.09 -6.95 6.34
CA LEU A 283 -17.48 -8.03 7.12
C LEU A 283 -16.84 -7.55 8.42
N LEU A 284 -16.27 -6.34 8.42
CA LEU A 284 -15.46 -5.85 9.55
C LEU A 284 -16.06 -4.63 10.24
N GLY A 285 -17.18 -4.09 9.75
CA GLY A 285 -17.72 -2.81 10.20
C GLY A 285 -16.77 -1.63 9.92
N TRP A 286 -15.79 -1.80 9.03
CA TRP A 286 -14.77 -0.79 8.80
C TRP A 286 -15.23 0.24 7.77
N THR A 287 -15.05 1.51 8.11
CA THR A 287 -15.15 2.64 7.18
C THR A 287 -13.90 3.50 7.30
N ALA A 288 -13.50 4.14 6.20
CA ALA A 288 -12.37 5.06 6.21
C ALA A 288 -12.59 6.18 7.26
N PRO A 289 -11.70 6.33 8.25
CA PRO A 289 -11.88 7.31 9.33
C PRO A 289 -11.70 8.77 8.87
N LEU A 290 -10.97 9.00 7.78
CA LEU A 290 -10.76 10.32 7.19
C LEU A 290 -11.33 10.35 5.77
N SER A 291 -12.00 11.46 5.42
CA SER A 291 -12.23 11.82 4.02
C SER A 291 -10.93 12.23 3.33
N THR A 292 -10.92 12.25 1.99
CA THR A 292 -9.73 12.67 1.25
C THR A 292 -9.33 14.11 1.60
N SER A 293 -10.28 15.04 1.69
CA SER A 293 -10.00 16.42 2.07
C SER A 293 -9.42 16.55 3.48
N GLN A 294 -9.91 15.79 4.46
CA GLN A 294 -9.36 15.80 5.83
C GLN A 294 -7.93 15.26 5.86
N ALA A 295 -7.67 14.14 5.18
CA ALA A 295 -6.32 13.57 5.10
C ALA A 295 -5.33 14.55 4.44
N MET A 296 -5.76 15.30 3.41
CA MET A 296 -4.92 16.28 2.72
C MET A 296 -4.57 17.50 3.58
N CYS A 297 -5.38 17.87 4.57
CA CYS A 297 -5.04 18.98 5.49
C CYS A 297 -3.73 18.72 6.26
N SER A 298 -3.39 17.46 6.53
CA SER A 298 -2.13 17.08 7.20
C SER A 298 -0.87 17.26 6.34
N LEU A 299 -1.02 17.59 5.05
CA LEU A 299 0.12 17.84 4.17
C LEU A 299 0.83 19.16 4.51
N LYS A 300 0.07 20.21 4.84
CA LYS A 300 0.63 21.54 5.12
C LYS A 300 1.62 21.52 6.27
N GLU A 301 1.22 20.90 7.38
CA GLU A 301 1.98 20.85 8.63
C GLU A 301 3.36 20.20 8.47
N LYS A 302 3.53 19.31 7.48
CA LYS A 302 4.77 18.54 7.29
C LYS A 302 5.57 18.94 6.04
N TYR A 303 4.97 19.71 5.13
CA TYR A 303 5.69 20.21 3.96
C TYR A 303 6.64 21.35 4.35
N ASP A 304 6.22 22.21 5.27
CA ASP A 304 7.03 23.32 5.77
C ASP A 304 8.26 22.81 6.56
N ASP A 305 8.12 21.71 7.32
CA ASP A 305 9.24 21.04 8.05
C ASP A 305 10.31 20.37 7.17
N THR A 306 10.07 20.22 5.86
CA THR A 306 10.99 19.51 4.94
C THR A 306 11.54 20.40 3.83
N SER A 307 11.22 21.69 3.88
CA SER A 307 11.59 22.69 2.87
C SER A 307 12.85 23.50 3.24
N ASP A 308 13.49 23.18 4.37
CA ASP A 308 14.78 23.74 4.83
C ASP A 308 15.95 22.76 4.58
#